data_AF-A0A1C6IVU4-F1
#
_entry.id   AF-A0A1C6IVU4-F1
#
_cell.length_a   1.000
_cell.length_b   1.000
_cell.length_c   1.000
_cell.angle_alpha   90.00
_cell.angle_beta   90.00
_cell.angle_gamma   90.00
#
_symmetry.space_group_name_H-M   'P 1'
#
loop_
_entity.id
_entity.type
_entity.pdbx_description
1 polymer ?
#
loop_
_entity_poly.entity_id
_entity_poly.type
_entity_poly.pdbx_seq_one_letter_code
_entity_poly.pdbx_strand_id
1 'polypeptide(L)'
;MKAGNMRNNRGFTLVELLVAVALVGILVSVSVVIFSGRTAEAKENVCKTNRDSMQHGTVVISMTERMNWLDEYATGGVNSKVSEEIISYLLTEGYIDDFKCPAGGTIYAADVREDLVTFKCTYHDDGMEPGEENANNQAAKDLADAVNKFVQDNYPNKVDSNTPTIQKFLTNEENLKYIVSGNLSGLLTDSVIDRIVEEMEKIKKEENLQFDKEKYKESLVKIKTVDMVLVPYFVPKAEDVVTYYMLKSDYNGKFGTTANCHGQAYVLCYKGIWYFCTKTNNNGTKVEPDWIPSGFNTIEDIQGHFDNLILEKKLIRI
;
A
#
# COMPACT_ATOMS: atom_id res chain seq x y z
N MET A 1 -22.02 22.42 -67.44
CA MET A 1 -20.77 23.04 -66.94
C MET A 1 -20.61 22.64 -65.48
N LYS A 2 -19.58 21.86 -65.13
CA LYS A 2 -19.27 21.51 -63.73
C LYS A 2 -18.08 22.35 -63.28
N ALA A 3 -18.28 23.22 -62.28
CA ALA A 3 -17.22 23.98 -61.64
C ALA A 3 -16.37 23.02 -60.79
N GLY A 4 -15.10 22.86 -61.15
CA GLY A 4 -14.14 22.08 -60.38
C GLY A 4 -13.73 22.84 -59.12
N ASN A 5 -13.99 22.27 -57.95
CA ASN A 5 -13.58 22.82 -56.67
C ASN A 5 -12.08 22.54 -56.46
N MET A 6 -11.21 23.54 -56.71
CA MET A 6 -9.78 23.45 -56.44
C MET A 6 -9.54 23.43 -54.93
N ARG A 7 -9.23 22.25 -54.37
CA ARG A 7 -8.77 22.12 -52.99
C ARG A 7 -7.35 22.67 -52.87
N ASN A 8 -7.20 23.74 -52.10
CA ASN A 8 -5.93 24.38 -51.82
C ASN A 8 -5.13 23.51 -50.81
N ASN A 9 -4.36 22.54 -51.30
CA ASN A 9 -3.54 21.66 -50.48
C ASN A 9 -2.23 22.37 -50.07
N ARG A 10 -2.32 23.36 -49.18
CA ARG A 10 -1.12 23.85 -48.46
C ARG A 10 -0.71 22.77 -47.46
N GLY A 11 0.40 22.08 -47.74
CA GLY A 11 1.02 21.15 -46.81
C GLY A 11 1.58 21.90 -45.60
N PHE A 12 1.54 21.26 -44.43
CA PHE A 12 2.17 21.80 -43.23
C PHE A 12 3.68 21.98 -43.45
N THR A 13 4.22 23.11 -43.01
CA THR A 13 5.67 23.31 -43.01
C THR A 13 6.31 22.45 -41.92
N LEU A 14 7.57 22.08 -42.14
CA LEU A 14 8.33 21.21 -41.22
C LEU A 14 8.44 21.84 -39.81
N VAL A 15 8.57 23.16 -39.76
CA VAL A 15 8.63 23.95 -38.51
C VAL A 15 7.30 23.92 -37.75
N GLU A 16 6.17 24.08 -38.44
CA GLU A 16 4.85 24.04 -37.79
C GLU A 16 4.58 22.68 -37.14
N LEU A 17 4.98 21.60 -37.82
CA LEU A 17 4.84 20.25 -37.28
C LEU A 17 5.76 20.03 -36.08
N LEU A 18 7.00 20.52 -36.14
CA LEU A 18 7.97 20.38 -35.05
C LEU A 18 7.50 21.12 -33.78
N VAL A 19 7.01 22.36 -33.92
CA VAL A 19 6.47 23.13 -32.79
C VAL A 19 5.24 22.43 -32.19
N ALA A 20 4.34 21.90 -33.03
CA ALA A 20 3.16 21.18 -32.55
C ALA A 20 3.55 19.93 -31.72
N VAL A 21 4.52 19.13 -32.19
CA VAL A 21 4.99 17.94 -31.46
C VAL A 21 5.66 18.33 -30.14
N ALA A 22 6.48 19.39 -30.12
CA ALA A 22 7.12 19.88 -28.90
C ALA A 22 6.09 20.33 -27.85
N LEU A 23 5.05 21.07 -28.28
CA LEU A 23 3.99 21.52 -27.39
C LEU A 23 3.16 20.35 -26.84
N VAL A 24 2.79 19.37 -27.68
CA VAL A 24 2.08 18.16 -27.23
C VAL A 24 2.93 17.36 -26.24
N GLY A 25 4.24 17.24 -26.47
CA GLY A 25 5.16 16.54 -25.56
C GLY A 25 5.20 17.16 -24.16
N ILE A 26 5.25 18.50 -24.06
CA ILE A 26 5.21 19.22 -22.78
C ILE A 26 3.87 19.01 -22.09
N LEU A 27 2.75 19.15 -22.81
CA LEU A 27 1.41 18.99 -22.24
C LEU A 27 1.16 17.57 -21.72
N VAL A 28 1.56 16.54 -22.48
CA VAL A 28 1.42 15.13 -22.06
C VAL A 28 2.28 14.85 -20.83
N SER A 29 3.52 15.35 -20.79
CA SER A 29 4.43 15.13 -19.67
C SER A 29 3.87 15.67 -18.34
N VAL A 30 3.34 16.89 -18.33
CA VAL A 30 2.71 17.48 -17.13
C VAL A 30 1.39 16.78 -16.79
N SER A 31 0.60 16.44 -17.81
CA SER A 31 -0.70 15.78 -17.65
C SER A 31 -0.57 14.41 -16.98
N VAL A 32 0.37 13.56 -17.41
CA VAL A 32 0.53 12.20 -16.88
C VAL A 32 0.80 12.19 -15.36
N VAL A 33 1.58 13.14 -14.85
CA VAL A 33 1.91 13.25 -13.42
C VAL A 33 0.70 13.68 -12.58
N ILE A 34 -0.13 14.60 -13.09
CA ILE A 34 -1.35 15.04 -12.39
C ILE A 34 -2.42 13.95 -12.45
N PHE A 35 -2.56 13.29 -13.60
CA PHE A 35 -3.57 12.25 -13.78
C PHE A 35 -3.23 10.98 -13.01
N SER A 36 -1.96 10.61 -12.81
CA SER A 36 -1.62 9.38 -12.08
C SER A 36 -2.06 9.39 -10.62
N GLY A 37 -1.89 10.51 -9.91
CA GLY A 37 -2.37 10.69 -8.53
C GLY A 37 -3.89 10.68 -8.43
N ARG A 38 -4.58 11.50 -9.23
CA ARG A 38 -6.07 11.55 -9.26
C ARG A 38 -6.69 10.24 -9.75
N THR A 39 -5.98 9.49 -10.58
CA THR A 39 -6.41 8.16 -11.02
C THR A 39 -6.31 7.16 -9.89
N ALA A 40 -5.28 7.20 -9.04
CA ALA A 40 -5.19 6.32 -7.88
C ALA A 40 -6.35 6.58 -6.89
N GLU A 41 -6.60 7.85 -6.56
CA GLU A 41 -7.72 8.27 -5.70
C GLU A 41 -9.07 7.87 -6.31
N ALA A 42 -9.27 8.05 -7.62
CA ALA A 42 -10.48 7.62 -8.30
C ALA A 42 -10.66 6.09 -8.24
N LYS A 43 -9.59 5.31 -8.41
CA LYS A 43 -9.62 3.84 -8.31
C LYS A 43 -9.96 3.37 -6.89
N GLU A 44 -9.44 4.05 -5.89
CA GLU A 44 -9.73 3.79 -4.48
C GLU A 44 -11.20 4.10 -4.15
N ASN A 45 -11.67 5.30 -4.52
CA ASN A 45 -13.06 5.73 -4.33
C ASN A 45 -14.04 4.77 -5.01
N VAL A 46 -13.76 4.39 -6.27
CA VAL A 46 -14.57 3.37 -6.98
C VAL A 46 -14.54 2.06 -6.21
N CYS A 47 -13.38 1.59 -5.76
CA CYS A 47 -13.29 0.35 -5.00
C CYS A 47 -14.08 0.40 -3.69
N LYS A 48 -14.07 1.53 -2.99
CA LYS A 48 -14.85 1.72 -1.78
C LYS A 48 -16.35 1.74 -2.05
N THR A 49 -16.82 2.59 -2.98
CA THR A 49 -18.25 2.67 -3.31
C THR A 49 -18.83 1.31 -3.68
N ASN A 50 -18.06 0.47 -4.36
CA ASN A 50 -18.49 -0.90 -4.68
C ASN A 50 -18.59 -1.79 -3.43
N ARG A 51 -17.61 -1.75 -2.52
CA ARG A 51 -17.70 -2.46 -1.23
C ARG A 51 -18.90 -2.02 -0.39
N ASP A 52 -19.15 -0.70 -0.33
CA ASP A 52 -20.29 -0.15 0.39
C ASP A 52 -21.63 -0.61 -0.25
N SER A 53 -21.69 -0.64 -1.58
CA SER A 53 -22.86 -1.15 -2.31
C SER A 53 -23.10 -2.64 -2.03
N MET A 54 -22.05 -3.45 -1.99
CA MET A 54 -22.13 -4.87 -1.59
C MET A 54 -22.69 -5.02 -0.18
N GLN A 55 -22.16 -4.25 0.78
CA GLN A 55 -22.62 -4.27 2.16
C GLN A 55 -24.10 -3.85 2.27
N HIS A 56 -24.50 -2.77 1.60
CA HIS A 56 -25.91 -2.37 1.54
C HIS A 56 -26.81 -3.46 0.95
N GLY A 57 -26.35 -4.16 -0.09
CA GLY A 57 -27.05 -5.33 -0.64
C GLY A 57 -27.32 -6.38 0.44
N THR A 58 -26.30 -6.71 1.25
CA THR A 58 -26.46 -7.71 2.31
C THR A 58 -27.48 -7.31 3.38
N VAL A 59 -27.51 -6.03 3.74
CA VAL A 59 -28.51 -5.50 4.68
C VAL A 59 -29.92 -5.60 4.09
N VAL A 60 -30.09 -5.20 2.83
CA VAL A 60 -31.39 -5.27 2.15
C VAL A 60 -31.91 -6.71 2.10
N ILE A 61 -31.06 -7.67 1.76
CA ILE A 61 -31.40 -9.10 1.72
C ILE A 61 -31.77 -9.61 3.11
N SER A 62 -31.01 -9.27 4.15
CA SER A 62 -31.37 -9.64 5.53
C SER A 62 -32.73 -9.10 5.95
N MET A 63 -33.09 -7.88 5.53
CA MET A 63 -34.38 -7.28 5.88
C MET A 63 -35.55 -7.82 5.04
N THR A 64 -35.34 -8.07 3.75
CA THR A 64 -36.41 -8.43 2.81
C THR A 64 -36.63 -9.94 2.74
N GLU A 65 -35.56 -10.72 2.82
CA GLU A 65 -35.57 -12.19 2.69
C GLU A 65 -35.39 -12.90 4.04
N ARG A 66 -35.18 -12.15 5.14
CA ARG A 66 -34.88 -12.67 6.48
C ARG A 66 -33.64 -13.59 6.50
N MET A 67 -32.69 -13.32 5.61
CA MET A 67 -31.42 -14.03 5.57
C MET A 67 -30.58 -13.72 6.81
N ASN A 68 -30.11 -14.76 7.49
CA ASN A 68 -29.04 -14.67 8.48
C ASN A 68 -27.74 -15.10 7.82
N TRP A 69 -26.85 -14.16 7.52
CA TRP A 69 -25.61 -14.46 6.79
C TRP A 69 -24.65 -15.34 7.59
N LEU A 70 -24.59 -15.14 8.90
CA LEU A 70 -23.72 -15.92 9.77
C LEU A 70 -24.17 -17.37 9.89
N ASP A 71 -25.48 -17.62 9.98
CA ASP A 71 -26.02 -18.98 10.03
C ASP A 71 -25.89 -19.69 8.67
N GLU A 72 -26.10 -18.96 7.56
CA GLU A 72 -26.10 -19.53 6.22
C GLU A 72 -24.68 -19.79 5.69
N TYR A 73 -23.75 -18.85 5.92
CA TYR A 73 -22.43 -18.85 5.27
C TYR A 73 -21.25 -18.92 6.26
N ALA A 74 -21.48 -18.84 7.57
CA ALA A 74 -20.42 -18.77 8.59
C ALA A 74 -19.44 -17.59 8.37
N THR A 75 -18.19 -17.70 8.79
CA THR A 75 -17.24 -16.58 8.75
C THR A 75 -16.48 -16.48 7.43
N GLY A 76 -16.38 -15.27 6.91
CA GLY A 76 -15.62 -14.93 5.71
C GLY A 76 -14.10 -14.91 5.88
N GLY A 77 -13.39 -14.49 4.83
CA GLY A 77 -11.94 -14.32 4.84
C GLY A 77 -11.35 -14.16 3.43
N VAL A 78 -10.10 -13.70 3.36
CA VAL A 78 -9.36 -13.62 2.09
C VAL A 78 -9.27 -15.01 1.46
N ASN A 79 -9.63 -15.14 0.19
CA ASN A 79 -9.65 -16.43 -0.54
C ASN A 79 -10.49 -17.53 0.15
N SER A 80 -11.48 -17.17 0.98
CA SER A 80 -12.38 -18.15 1.56
C SER A 80 -13.49 -18.50 0.57
N LYS A 81 -13.86 -19.78 0.55
CA LYS A 81 -15.02 -20.25 -0.23
C LYS A 81 -16.30 -19.51 0.15
N VAL A 82 -16.43 -19.15 1.43
CA VAL A 82 -17.50 -18.31 1.97
C VAL A 82 -17.54 -16.94 1.29
N SER A 83 -16.39 -16.26 1.13
CA SER A 83 -16.32 -14.99 0.42
C SER A 83 -16.74 -15.13 -1.04
N GLU A 84 -16.31 -16.20 -1.72
CA GLU A 84 -16.70 -16.47 -3.11
C GLU A 84 -18.20 -16.71 -3.23
N GLU A 85 -18.80 -17.48 -2.31
CA GLU A 85 -20.22 -17.81 -2.29
C GLU A 85 -21.10 -16.58 -2.03
N ILE A 86 -20.78 -15.78 -1.03
CA ILE A 86 -21.52 -14.54 -0.70
C ILE A 86 -21.47 -13.56 -1.88
N ILE A 87 -20.28 -13.35 -2.46
CA ILE A 87 -20.12 -12.42 -3.59
C ILE A 87 -20.85 -12.94 -4.84
N SER A 88 -20.79 -14.25 -5.10
CA SER A 88 -21.49 -14.88 -6.22
C SER A 88 -23.02 -14.77 -6.07
N TYR A 89 -23.53 -14.91 -4.85
CA TYR A 89 -24.95 -14.71 -4.57
C TYR A 89 -25.38 -13.26 -4.87
N LEU A 90 -24.63 -12.26 -4.37
CA LEU A 90 -24.93 -10.85 -4.63
C LEU A 90 -24.92 -10.50 -6.14
N LEU A 91 -24.00 -11.09 -6.90
CA LEU A 91 -23.92 -10.94 -8.35
C LEU A 91 -25.11 -11.60 -9.06
N THR A 92 -25.47 -12.82 -8.65
CA THR A 92 -26.50 -13.62 -9.31
C THR A 92 -27.89 -13.01 -9.11
N GLU A 93 -28.16 -12.52 -7.90
CA GLU A 93 -29.42 -11.87 -7.56
C GLU A 93 -29.49 -10.40 -8.05
N GLY A 94 -28.40 -9.89 -8.64
CA GLY A 94 -28.36 -8.56 -9.25
C GLY A 94 -28.32 -7.41 -8.24
N TYR A 95 -27.89 -7.68 -7.00
CA TYR A 95 -27.66 -6.64 -6.00
C TYR A 95 -26.38 -5.83 -6.29
N ILE A 96 -25.44 -6.41 -7.04
CA ILE A 96 -24.21 -5.76 -7.50
C ILE A 96 -23.89 -6.14 -8.95
N ASP A 97 -23.18 -5.26 -9.66
CA ASP A 97 -22.60 -5.57 -10.98
C ASP A 97 -21.28 -6.35 -10.85
N ASP A 98 -20.84 -7.02 -11.93
CA ASP A 98 -19.51 -7.68 -12.00
C ASP A 98 -18.39 -6.66 -11.76
N PHE A 99 -17.95 -6.60 -10.50
CA PHE A 99 -16.99 -5.63 -10.03
C PHE A 99 -15.61 -6.23 -9.85
N LYS A 100 -14.61 -5.54 -10.39
CA LYS A 100 -13.18 -5.81 -10.15
C LYS A 100 -12.52 -4.54 -9.66
N CYS A 101 -11.66 -4.66 -8.64
CA CYS A 101 -10.90 -3.52 -8.16
C CYS A 101 -10.06 -2.92 -9.30
N PRO A 102 -10.24 -1.64 -9.64
CA PRO A 102 -9.47 -0.98 -10.71
C PRO A 102 -7.96 -0.91 -10.46
N ALA A 103 -7.53 -1.16 -9.22
CA ALA A 103 -6.14 -1.24 -8.81
C ALA A 103 -5.60 -2.69 -8.75
N GLY A 104 -6.42 -3.69 -9.09
CA GLY A 104 -6.02 -5.11 -9.15
C GLY A 104 -6.20 -5.88 -7.85
N GLY A 105 -6.83 -5.29 -6.83
CA GLY A 105 -7.19 -5.99 -5.59
C GLY A 105 -8.38 -6.96 -5.73
N THR A 106 -8.45 -7.92 -4.83
CA THR A 106 -9.56 -8.87 -4.69
C THR A 106 -10.44 -8.42 -3.53
N ILE A 107 -11.75 -8.37 -3.72
CA ILE A 107 -12.69 -8.14 -2.63
C ILE A 107 -13.00 -9.47 -1.94
N TYR A 108 -13.14 -9.44 -0.61
CA TYR A 108 -13.55 -10.59 0.19
C TYR A 108 -14.48 -10.14 1.33
N ALA A 109 -15.33 -11.07 1.79
CA ALA A 109 -16.14 -10.88 2.99
C ALA A 109 -15.22 -10.97 4.20
N ALA A 110 -15.03 -9.87 4.91
CA ALA A 110 -14.07 -9.82 6.02
C ALA A 110 -14.70 -10.05 7.38
N ASP A 111 -15.95 -9.62 7.55
CA ASP A 111 -16.74 -9.86 8.76
C ASP A 111 -18.16 -10.20 8.33
N VAL A 112 -18.67 -11.33 8.79
CA VAL A 112 -20.01 -11.84 8.47
C VAL A 112 -20.78 -11.86 9.77
N ARG A 113 -21.86 -11.07 9.84
CA ARG A 113 -22.77 -10.97 10.98
C ARG A 113 -24.14 -11.45 10.58
N GLU A 114 -25.06 -11.53 11.53
CA GLU A 114 -26.42 -11.99 11.25
C GLU A 114 -27.12 -11.13 10.18
N ASP A 115 -26.95 -9.81 10.25
CA ASP A 115 -27.71 -8.82 9.48
C ASP A 115 -26.93 -8.13 8.36
N LEU A 116 -25.60 -8.31 8.31
CA LEU A 116 -24.75 -7.68 7.30
C LEU A 116 -23.42 -8.40 7.11
N VAL A 117 -22.80 -8.16 5.94
CA VAL A 117 -21.42 -8.55 5.65
C VAL A 117 -20.59 -7.31 5.35
N THR A 118 -19.45 -7.17 6.03
CA THR A 118 -18.45 -6.13 5.73
C THR A 118 -17.45 -6.65 4.72
N PHE A 119 -17.23 -5.89 3.64
CA PHE A 119 -16.30 -6.26 2.57
C PHE A 119 -15.01 -5.48 2.65
N LYS A 120 -13.89 -6.15 2.38
CA LYS A 120 -12.54 -5.56 2.34
C LYS A 120 -11.85 -5.88 1.01
N CYS A 121 -10.86 -5.08 0.63
CA CYS A 121 -10.12 -5.25 -0.63
C CYS A 121 -8.64 -5.51 -0.36
N THR A 122 -8.05 -6.55 -0.97
CA THR A 122 -6.62 -6.83 -0.80
C THR A 122 -5.66 -5.74 -1.29
N TYR A 123 -6.16 -4.64 -1.85
CA TYR A 123 -5.35 -3.50 -2.27
C TYR A 123 -5.66 -2.20 -1.48
N HIS A 124 -6.92 -1.93 -1.12
CA HIS A 124 -7.36 -0.67 -0.47
C HIS A 124 -7.90 -0.87 0.96
N ASP A 125 -7.55 -1.97 1.63
CA ASP A 125 -8.07 -2.30 2.96
C ASP A 125 -7.23 -1.69 4.08
N ASP A 126 -7.25 -0.36 4.22
CA ASP A 126 -6.71 0.35 5.39
C ASP A 126 -7.80 0.77 6.40
N GLY A 127 -9.07 0.49 6.11
CA GLY A 127 -10.18 0.73 7.03
C GLY A 127 -10.64 2.19 7.16
N MET A 128 -10.38 3.07 6.17
CA MET A 128 -10.76 4.49 6.23
C MET A 128 -11.99 4.89 5.38
N GLU A 129 -12.57 6.07 5.70
CA GLU A 129 -13.72 6.66 4.99
C GLU A 129 -13.32 7.23 3.59
N PRO A 130 -14.20 7.31 2.55
CA PRO A 130 -13.76 7.80 1.25
C PRO A 130 -13.43 9.30 1.34
N GLY A 131 -12.24 9.68 0.86
CA GLY A 131 -11.78 11.07 0.85
C GLY A 131 -10.91 11.47 2.05
N GLU A 132 -10.60 10.56 2.98
CA GLU A 132 -9.45 10.74 3.86
C GLU A 132 -8.19 10.28 3.12
N GLU A 133 -7.37 11.22 2.67
CA GLU A 133 -6.04 10.88 2.14
C GLU A 133 -5.23 10.18 3.24
N ASN A 134 -4.90 8.91 3.02
CA ASN A 134 -3.83 8.30 3.80
C ASN A 134 -2.50 8.92 3.33
N ALA A 135 -2.13 10.04 3.97
CA ALA A 135 -0.90 10.75 3.68
C ALA A 135 0.34 9.81 3.72
N ASN A 136 0.28 8.72 4.49
CA ASN A 136 1.35 7.73 4.54
C ASN A 136 1.39 6.86 3.26
N ASN A 137 0.23 6.43 2.73
CA ASN A 137 0.16 5.68 1.45
C ASN A 137 0.69 6.53 0.29
N GLN A 138 0.22 7.78 0.21
CA GLN A 138 0.64 8.69 -0.85
C GLN A 138 2.15 8.99 -0.74
N ALA A 139 2.65 9.30 0.46
CA ALA A 139 4.08 9.53 0.68
C ALA A 139 4.93 8.29 0.37
N ALA A 140 4.49 7.10 0.79
CA ALA A 140 5.17 5.82 0.49
C ALA A 140 5.26 5.57 -1.02
N LYS A 141 4.14 5.79 -1.72
CA LYS A 141 4.08 5.65 -3.18
C LYS A 141 4.97 6.68 -3.87
N ASP A 142 4.87 7.95 -3.52
CA ASP A 142 5.65 9.02 -4.16
C ASP A 142 7.14 8.82 -3.96
N LEU A 143 7.56 8.37 -2.78
CA LEU A 143 8.95 8.03 -2.50
C LEU A 143 9.41 6.82 -3.32
N ALA A 144 8.62 5.75 -3.38
CA ALA A 144 8.95 4.56 -4.18
C ALA A 144 9.09 4.91 -5.68
N ASP A 145 8.13 5.66 -6.22
CA ASP A 145 8.13 6.11 -7.61
C ASP A 145 9.32 7.02 -7.91
N ALA A 146 9.66 7.93 -6.99
CA ALA A 146 10.81 8.82 -7.14
C ALA A 146 12.14 8.03 -7.18
N VAL A 147 12.30 7.03 -6.32
CA VAL A 147 13.50 6.18 -6.31
C VAL A 147 13.55 5.29 -7.56
N ASN A 148 12.44 4.66 -7.95
CA ASN A 148 12.36 3.85 -9.16
C ASN A 148 12.71 4.66 -10.41
N LYS A 149 12.15 5.87 -10.54
CA LYS A 149 12.50 6.80 -11.62
C LYS A 149 13.97 7.19 -11.58
N PHE A 150 14.49 7.54 -10.41
CA PHE A 150 15.90 7.88 -10.26
C PHE A 150 16.82 6.74 -10.70
N VAL A 151 16.48 5.50 -10.35
CA VAL A 151 17.23 4.30 -10.77
C VAL A 151 17.21 4.15 -12.28
N GLN A 152 16.03 4.23 -12.91
CA GLN A 152 15.88 4.15 -14.36
C GLN A 152 16.71 5.22 -15.10
N ASP A 153 16.70 6.45 -14.59
CA ASP A 153 17.40 7.59 -15.22
C ASP A 153 18.93 7.51 -15.05
N ASN A 154 19.42 6.95 -13.93
CA ASN A 154 20.83 7.01 -13.55
C ASN A 154 21.59 5.69 -13.72
N TYR A 155 20.87 4.58 -13.83
CA TYR A 155 21.43 3.24 -13.91
C TYR A 155 20.73 2.47 -15.04
N PRO A 156 21.08 2.78 -16.30
CA PRO A 156 20.52 2.08 -17.46
C PRO A 156 20.95 0.59 -17.54
N ASN A 157 21.95 0.20 -16.74
CA ASN A 157 22.36 -1.18 -16.52
C ASN A 157 21.93 -1.60 -15.11
N LYS A 158 21.80 -2.91 -14.88
CA LYS A 158 21.41 -3.48 -13.58
C LYS A 158 22.23 -2.90 -12.42
N VAL A 159 21.53 -2.57 -11.34
CA VAL A 159 22.10 -2.12 -10.08
C VAL A 159 22.29 -3.31 -9.15
N ASP A 160 23.44 -3.38 -8.47
CA ASP A 160 23.78 -4.52 -7.62
C ASP A 160 23.63 -4.25 -6.11
N SER A 161 23.30 -3.03 -5.69
CA SER A 161 23.26 -2.69 -4.26
C SER A 161 22.30 -1.54 -3.90
N ASN A 162 21.63 -1.68 -2.76
CA ASN A 162 20.78 -0.65 -2.16
C ASN A 162 21.57 0.60 -1.75
N THR A 163 22.59 0.44 -0.90
CA THR A 163 23.27 1.56 -0.24
C THR A 163 23.78 2.65 -1.20
N PRO A 164 24.63 2.36 -2.19
CA PRO A 164 25.18 3.39 -3.06
C PRO A 164 24.09 4.08 -3.89
N THR A 165 23.03 3.35 -4.23
CA THR A 165 21.88 3.85 -4.99
C THR A 165 21.11 4.87 -4.18
N ILE A 166 20.76 4.54 -2.94
CA ILE A 166 20.05 5.45 -2.05
C ILE A 166 20.93 6.62 -1.63
N GLN A 167 22.23 6.42 -1.37
CA GLN A 167 23.15 7.53 -1.11
C GLN A 167 23.13 8.55 -2.25
N LYS A 168 23.26 8.08 -3.50
CA LYS A 168 23.22 8.96 -4.67
C LYS A 168 21.85 9.63 -4.82
N PHE A 169 20.75 8.92 -4.59
CA PHE A 169 19.40 9.50 -4.58
C PHE A 169 19.31 10.69 -3.61
N LEU A 170 19.85 10.54 -2.39
CA LEU A 170 19.82 11.56 -1.34
C LEU A 170 20.75 12.76 -1.59
N THR A 171 21.72 12.66 -2.51
CA THR A 171 22.58 13.82 -2.86
C THR A 171 21.86 14.88 -3.70
N ASN A 172 20.71 14.54 -4.31
CA ASN A 172 19.92 15.48 -5.09
C ASN A 172 18.89 16.19 -4.19
N GLU A 173 18.99 17.52 -4.07
CA GLU A 173 18.07 18.32 -3.26
C GLU A 173 16.59 18.16 -3.69
N GLU A 174 16.32 17.95 -4.98
CA GLU A 174 14.95 17.72 -5.46
C GLU A 174 14.35 16.39 -4.97
N ASN A 175 15.20 15.40 -4.69
CA ASN A 175 14.77 14.08 -4.21
C ASN A 175 14.46 14.11 -2.71
N LEU A 176 15.10 15.00 -1.94
CA LEU A 176 14.93 15.10 -0.50
C LEU A 176 13.49 15.45 -0.09
N LYS A 177 12.71 16.08 -0.98
CA LYS A 177 11.28 16.38 -0.73
C LYS A 177 10.41 15.12 -0.53
N TYR A 178 10.85 13.98 -1.06
CA TYR A 178 10.14 12.70 -0.89
C TYR A 178 10.52 11.97 0.41
N ILE A 179 11.54 12.44 1.12
CA ILE A 179 11.89 11.95 2.46
C ILE A 179 11.06 12.71 3.48
N VAL A 180 9.87 12.17 3.76
CA VAL A 180 8.85 12.88 4.55
C VAL A 180 8.97 12.49 6.03
N SER A 181 8.98 13.49 6.91
CA SER A 181 8.78 13.27 8.35
C SER A 181 7.31 12.97 8.63
N GLY A 182 7.05 12.00 9.50
CA GLY A 182 5.69 11.61 9.87
C GLY A 182 5.67 10.80 11.15
N ASN A 183 4.56 10.12 11.39
CA ASN A 183 4.39 9.19 12.48
C ASN A 183 3.41 8.09 12.05
N LEU A 184 3.13 7.13 12.93
CA LEU A 184 2.30 5.97 12.59
C LEU A 184 0.82 6.18 12.92
N SER A 185 0.37 7.41 13.20
CA SER A 185 -1.00 7.65 13.68
C SER A 185 -2.09 7.24 12.71
N GLY A 186 -1.86 7.43 11.41
CA GLY A 186 -2.78 7.00 10.35
C GLY A 186 -2.68 5.51 10.02
N LEU A 187 -1.65 4.80 10.49
CA LEU A 187 -1.46 3.36 10.23
C LEU A 187 -1.87 2.51 11.43
N LEU A 188 -1.56 2.99 12.65
CA LEU A 188 -1.91 2.35 13.92
C LEU A 188 -3.16 3.01 14.51
N THR A 189 -4.28 2.85 13.82
CA THR A 189 -5.60 3.18 14.38
C THR A 189 -5.91 2.26 15.57
N ASP A 190 -6.87 2.63 16.41
CA ASP A 190 -7.14 1.85 17.63
C ASP A 190 -7.60 0.41 17.28
N SER A 191 -8.38 0.26 16.21
CA SER A 191 -8.77 -1.05 15.67
C SER A 191 -7.57 -1.86 15.14
N VAL A 192 -6.63 -1.22 14.45
CA VAL A 192 -5.41 -1.88 13.97
C VAL A 192 -4.55 -2.33 15.15
N ILE A 193 -4.42 -1.49 16.19
CA ILE A 193 -3.69 -1.83 17.42
C ILE A 193 -4.32 -3.05 18.09
N ASP A 194 -5.64 -3.08 18.26
CA ASP A 194 -6.33 -4.21 18.88
C ASP A 194 -6.08 -5.52 18.11
N ARG A 195 -6.20 -5.48 16.77
CA ARG A 195 -5.88 -6.62 15.91
C ARG A 195 -4.43 -7.07 16.05
N ILE A 196 -3.46 -6.16 16.04
CA ILE A 196 -2.03 -6.50 16.23
C ILE A 196 -1.85 -7.19 17.60
N VAL A 197 -2.44 -6.64 18.66
CA VAL A 197 -2.32 -7.19 20.01
C VAL A 197 -2.89 -8.60 20.09
N GLU A 198 -4.04 -8.87 19.47
CA GLU A 198 -4.65 -10.20 19.41
C GLU A 198 -3.79 -11.20 18.63
N GLU A 199 -3.27 -10.80 17.47
CA GLU A 199 -2.37 -11.65 16.68
C GLU A 199 -1.06 -11.94 17.43
N MET A 200 -0.50 -10.93 18.10
CA MET A 200 0.69 -11.10 18.94
C MET A 200 0.44 -12.04 20.11
N GLU A 201 -0.73 -11.96 20.75
CA GLU A 201 -1.12 -12.89 21.82
C GLU A 201 -1.17 -14.33 21.32
N LYS A 202 -1.73 -14.57 20.11
CA LYS A 202 -1.72 -15.89 19.46
C LYS A 202 -0.30 -16.37 19.17
N ILE A 203 0.51 -15.53 18.51
CA ILE A 203 1.91 -15.84 18.16
C ILE A 203 2.71 -16.25 19.40
N LYS A 204 2.65 -15.43 20.46
CA LYS A 204 3.43 -15.69 21.69
C LYS A 204 2.94 -16.93 22.43
N LYS A 205 1.63 -17.19 22.42
CA LYS A 205 1.08 -18.42 22.99
C LYS A 205 1.55 -19.66 22.24
N GLU A 206 1.55 -19.63 20.90
CA GLU A 206 2.03 -20.75 20.06
C GLU A 206 3.53 -21.01 20.24
N GLU A 207 4.33 -19.96 20.42
CA GLU A 207 5.78 -20.05 20.65
C GLU A 207 6.15 -20.33 22.12
N ASN A 208 5.15 -20.44 23.01
CA ASN A 208 5.33 -20.59 24.46
C ASN A 208 6.22 -19.48 25.07
N LEU A 209 6.02 -18.24 24.61
CA LEU A 209 6.75 -17.06 25.05
C LEU A 209 5.88 -16.19 25.97
N GLN A 210 6.54 -15.46 26.87
CA GLN A 210 5.88 -14.48 27.73
C GLN A 210 5.33 -13.30 26.91
N PHE A 211 4.12 -12.87 27.23
CA PHE A 211 3.49 -11.70 26.63
C PHE A 211 2.62 -10.96 27.65
N ASP A 212 2.83 -9.65 27.78
CA ASP A 212 2.02 -8.77 28.63
C ASP A 212 1.19 -7.87 27.72
N LYS A 213 -0.04 -8.32 27.46
CA LYS A 213 -0.97 -7.69 26.50
C LYS A 213 -1.16 -6.20 26.74
N GLU A 214 -1.38 -5.81 28.00
CA GLU A 214 -1.65 -4.42 28.38
C GLU A 214 -0.42 -3.54 28.18
N LYS A 215 0.75 -3.97 28.68
CA LYS A 215 1.99 -3.20 28.48
C LYS A 215 2.39 -3.12 27.02
N TYR A 216 2.18 -4.20 26.26
CA TYR A 216 2.45 -4.22 24.83
C TYR A 216 1.54 -3.24 24.08
N LYS A 217 0.23 -3.24 24.37
CA LYS A 217 -0.73 -2.27 23.82
C LYS A 217 -0.33 -0.83 24.17
N GLU A 218 0.04 -0.54 25.41
CA GLU A 218 0.56 0.78 25.79
C GLU A 218 1.81 1.17 24.97
N SER A 219 2.69 0.22 24.66
CA SER A 219 3.88 0.48 23.86
C SER A 219 3.55 0.82 22.40
N LEU A 220 2.51 0.20 21.83
CA LEU A 220 1.98 0.52 20.49
C LEU A 220 1.37 1.91 20.45
N VAL A 221 0.57 2.27 21.47
CA VAL A 221 -0.01 3.61 21.59
C VAL A 221 1.11 4.67 21.70
N LYS A 222 2.18 4.38 22.44
CA LYS A 222 3.34 5.28 22.55
C LYS A 222 4.08 5.44 21.22
N ILE A 223 4.33 4.37 20.48
CA ILE A 223 5.09 4.45 19.22
C ILE A 223 4.31 5.16 18.11
N LYS A 224 2.97 5.10 18.15
CA LYS A 224 2.06 5.73 17.19
C LYS A 224 2.40 7.19 16.89
N THR A 225 2.74 7.97 17.91
CA THR A 225 2.97 9.42 17.81
C THR A 225 4.45 9.81 17.81
N VAL A 226 5.36 8.84 17.78
CA VAL A 226 6.80 9.12 17.76
C VAL A 226 7.20 9.67 16.39
N ASP A 227 8.06 10.69 16.39
CA ASP A 227 8.60 11.26 15.17
C ASP A 227 9.44 10.22 14.40
N MET A 228 8.99 9.95 13.18
CA MET A 228 9.62 9.02 12.26
C MET A 228 9.88 9.70 10.92
N VAL A 229 10.71 9.04 10.11
CA VAL A 229 11.00 9.45 8.74
C VAL A 229 10.71 8.26 7.84
N LEU A 230 9.95 8.51 6.78
CA LEU A 230 9.69 7.54 5.74
C LEU A 230 10.93 7.47 4.83
N VAL A 231 11.48 6.28 4.67
CA VAL A 231 12.72 6.06 3.92
C VAL A 231 12.58 4.90 2.93
N PRO A 232 13.34 4.93 1.83
CA PRO A 232 13.33 3.85 0.84
C PRO A 232 14.37 2.77 1.16
N TYR A 233 14.09 1.57 0.67
CA TYR A 233 15.03 0.48 0.45
C TYR A 233 14.87 0.02 -1.00
N PHE A 234 15.90 0.24 -1.81
CA PHE A 234 15.95 -0.27 -3.17
C PHE A 234 16.38 -1.74 -3.17
N VAL A 235 15.58 -2.59 -3.80
CA VAL A 235 15.79 -4.04 -3.90
C VAL A 235 16.46 -4.36 -5.23
N PRO A 236 17.79 -4.59 -5.29
CA PRO A 236 18.52 -4.58 -6.56
C PRO A 236 18.20 -5.75 -7.48
N LYS A 237 17.87 -6.91 -6.92
CA LYS A 237 17.54 -8.10 -7.71
C LYS A 237 16.15 -8.02 -8.34
N ALA A 238 15.17 -7.48 -7.61
CA ALA A 238 13.81 -7.20 -8.08
C ALA A 238 13.67 -5.90 -8.89
N GLU A 239 14.66 -5.00 -8.79
CA GLU A 239 14.64 -3.66 -9.41
C GLU A 239 13.42 -2.83 -9.02
N ASP A 240 13.04 -2.89 -7.75
CA ASP A 240 11.86 -2.21 -7.19
C ASP A 240 12.16 -1.72 -5.76
N VAL A 241 11.23 -1.00 -5.16
CA VAL A 241 11.45 -0.28 -3.89
C VAL A 241 10.45 -0.73 -2.84
N VAL A 242 10.97 -0.99 -1.65
CA VAL A 242 10.21 -1.10 -0.40
C VAL A 242 10.40 0.20 0.36
N THR A 243 9.34 0.77 0.93
CA THR A 243 9.47 1.92 1.83
C THR A 243 9.19 1.50 3.26
N TYR A 244 9.72 2.22 4.24
CA TYR A 244 9.49 1.89 5.64
C TYR A 244 9.69 3.12 6.53
N TYR A 245 9.07 3.10 7.72
CA TYR A 245 9.30 4.13 8.73
C TYR A 245 10.45 3.73 9.64
N MET A 246 11.39 4.66 9.83
CA MET A 246 12.46 4.58 10.82
C MET A 246 12.38 5.75 11.80
N LEU A 247 12.94 5.58 13.01
CA LEU A 247 13.01 6.66 13.98
C LEU A 247 13.81 7.85 13.42
N LYS A 248 13.31 9.07 13.65
CA LYS A 248 13.98 10.30 13.21
C LYS A 248 15.39 10.44 13.81
N SER A 249 15.59 9.95 15.04
CA SER A 249 16.92 9.91 15.67
C SER A 249 17.89 9.00 14.93
N ASP A 250 17.44 7.83 14.46
CA ASP A 250 18.28 6.92 13.67
C ASP A 250 18.53 7.47 12.27
N TYR A 251 17.53 8.13 11.67
CA TYR A 251 17.69 8.81 10.38
C TYR A 251 18.82 9.85 10.46
N ASN A 252 18.72 10.79 11.40
CA ASN A 252 19.70 11.86 11.59
C ASN A 252 21.10 11.34 11.96
N GLY A 253 21.17 10.23 12.70
CA GLY A 253 22.45 9.70 13.18
C GLY A 253 23.15 8.76 12.21
N LYS A 254 22.41 8.05 11.35
CA LYS A 254 22.94 6.88 10.62
C LYS A 254 22.58 6.84 9.14
N PHE A 255 21.39 7.31 8.76
CA PHE A 255 20.87 7.15 7.40
C PHE A 255 21.55 8.13 6.44
N GLY A 256 22.19 7.63 5.39
CA GLY A 256 22.92 8.46 4.43
C GLY A 256 24.28 8.97 4.91
N THR A 257 24.62 8.82 6.19
CA THR A 257 25.89 9.29 6.79
C THR A 257 26.91 8.18 7.02
N THR A 258 26.44 6.94 7.23
CA THR A 258 27.29 5.75 7.42
C THR A 258 27.26 4.85 6.18
N ALA A 259 28.13 3.84 6.11
CA ALA A 259 28.26 2.90 4.98
C ALA A 259 26.99 2.06 4.67
N ASN A 260 25.85 2.33 5.29
CA ASN A 260 24.57 1.63 5.08
C ASN A 260 23.41 2.63 4.96
N CYS A 261 22.65 2.58 3.86
CA CYS A 261 21.37 3.32 3.71
C CYS A 261 20.17 2.42 3.98
N HIS A 262 20.17 1.80 5.15
CA HIS A 262 19.03 1.09 5.70
C HIS A 262 19.11 1.07 7.23
N GLY A 263 18.01 0.75 7.90
CA GLY A 263 17.90 0.80 9.35
C GLY A 263 16.85 -0.17 9.87
N GLN A 264 16.53 -0.05 11.15
CA GLN A 264 15.45 -0.81 11.76
C GLN A 264 14.10 -0.19 11.40
N ALA A 265 13.11 -1.04 11.15
CA ALA A 265 11.75 -0.66 10.78
C ALA A 265 10.75 -1.11 11.85
N TYR A 266 9.73 -0.27 12.09
CA TYR A 266 8.51 -0.68 12.81
C TYR A 266 7.44 -1.15 11.84
N VAL A 267 7.31 -0.46 10.71
CA VAL A 267 6.39 -0.81 9.63
C VAL A 267 7.11 -0.65 8.29
N LEU A 268 6.76 -1.51 7.35
CA LEU A 268 7.20 -1.48 5.96
C LEU A 268 5.98 -1.35 5.05
N CYS A 269 6.16 -0.79 3.86
CA CYS A 269 5.16 -0.68 2.82
C CYS A 269 5.71 -1.20 1.51
N TYR A 270 4.92 -2.05 0.84
CA TYR A 270 5.17 -2.48 -0.52
C TYR A 270 3.88 -2.43 -1.32
N LYS A 271 3.91 -1.71 -2.45
CA LYS A 271 2.75 -1.54 -3.36
C LYS A 271 1.46 -1.11 -2.65
N GLY A 272 1.57 -0.24 -1.64
CA GLY A 272 0.44 0.30 -0.88
C GLY A 272 -0.04 -0.59 0.26
N ILE A 273 0.54 -1.77 0.45
CA ILE A 273 0.22 -2.65 1.58
C ILE A 273 1.23 -2.40 2.70
N TRP A 274 0.73 -2.14 3.91
CA TRP A 274 1.56 -1.97 5.09
C TRP A 274 1.71 -3.26 5.89
N TYR A 275 2.90 -3.42 6.46
CA TYR A 275 3.31 -4.58 7.23
C TYR A 275 3.98 -4.11 8.52
N PHE A 276 3.48 -4.58 9.66
CA PHE A 276 4.00 -4.28 10.97
C PHE A 276 4.99 -5.36 11.45
N CYS A 277 6.14 -4.94 11.97
CA CYS A 277 7.16 -5.82 12.54
C CYS A 277 6.71 -6.39 13.89
N THR A 278 6.67 -7.72 14.02
CA THR A 278 6.20 -8.39 15.25
C THR A 278 7.23 -8.44 16.37
N LYS A 279 8.44 -7.92 16.14
CA LYS A 279 9.52 -7.99 17.11
C LYS A 279 9.13 -7.29 18.41
N THR A 280 9.42 -7.96 19.51
CA THR A 280 9.20 -7.47 20.86
C THR A 280 10.49 -7.57 21.66
N ASN A 281 10.56 -6.84 22.76
CA ASN A 281 11.55 -7.13 23.78
C ASN A 281 11.36 -8.56 24.34
N ASN A 282 12.38 -9.08 25.04
CA ASN A 282 12.39 -10.45 25.56
C ASN A 282 11.20 -10.80 26.49
N ASN A 283 10.61 -9.79 27.14
CA ASN A 283 9.52 -10.00 28.08
C ASN A 283 8.12 -9.85 27.43
N GLY A 284 8.06 -9.59 26.12
CA GLY A 284 6.80 -9.40 25.39
C GLY A 284 5.97 -8.21 25.89
N THR A 285 6.62 -7.16 26.38
CA THR A 285 5.97 -5.97 26.97
C THR A 285 6.12 -4.71 26.12
N LYS A 286 7.01 -4.72 25.12
CA LYS A 286 7.29 -3.55 24.28
C LYS A 286 7.50 -3.95 22.82
N VAL A 287 6.95 -3.17 21.90
CA VAL A 287 7.30 -3.20 20.47
C VAL A 287 8.76 -2.76 20.28
N GLU A 288 9.50 -3.48 19.44
CA GLU A 288 10.87 -3.14 19.04
C GLU A 288 10.99 -3.11 17.52
N PRO A 289 11.83 -2.24 16.96
CA PRO A 289 12.03 -2.19 15.53
C PRO A 289 13.00 -3.30 15.08
N ASP A 290 12.85 -3.76 13.84
CA ASP A 290 13.62 -4.89 13.33
C ASP A 290 14.42 -4.57 12.06
N TRP A 291 15.49 -5.32 11.85
CA TRP A 291 16.41 -5.18 10.71
C TRP A 291 15.90 -5.87 9.43
N ILE A 292 14.59 -6.11 9.32
CA ILE A 292 13.95 -6.73 8.15
C ILE A 292 14.40 -6.10 6.82
N PRO A 293 14.52 -4.76 6.67
CA PRO A 293 15.03 -4.15 5.44
C PRO A 293 16.37 -4.73 4.95
N SER A 294 17.28 -5.09 5.85
CA SER A 294 18.60 -5.64 5.47
C SER A 294 18.52 -6.96 4.67
N GLY A 295 17.41 -7.70 4.80
CA GLY A 295 17.19 -8.99 4.13
C GLY A 295 16.79 -8.90 2.66
N PHE A 296 16.43 -7.71 2.14
CA PHE A 296 15.89 -7.60 0.78
C PHE A 296 16.96 -7.62 -0.33
N ASN A 297 18.24 -7.39 -0.04
CA ASN A 297 19.27 -7.16 -1.07
C ASN A 297 19.37 -8.26 -2.15
N THR A 298 19.02 -9.50 -1.82
CA THR A 298 19.11 -10.65 -2.74
C THR A 298 17.75 -11.17 -3.22
N ILE A 299 16.67 -10.46 -2.94
CA ILE A 299 15.30 -10.92 -3.22
C ILE A 299 14.86 -10.53 -4.63
N GLU A 300 14.39 -11.51 -5.41
CA GLU A 300 13.80 -11.31 -6.75
C GLU A 300 12.28 -11.10 -6.71
N ASP A 301 11.59 -11.84 -5.83
CA ASP A 301 10.15 -11.69 -5.58
C ASP A 301 9.93 -11.05 -4.20
N ILE A 302 9.70 -9.73 -4.21
CA ILE A 302 9.47 -8.95 -2.99
C ILE A 302 8.18 -9.42 -2.30
N GLN A 303 7.08 -9.61 -3.04
CA GLN A 303 5.80 -9.97 -2.42
C GLN A 303 5.88 -11.37 -1.81
N GLY A 304 6.44 -12.34 -2.54
CA GLY A 304 6.68 -13.67 -1.99
C GLY A 304 7.59 -13.66 -0.75
N HIS A 305 8.56 -12.73 -0.66
CA HIS A 305 9.35 -12.55 0.55
C HIS A 305 8.52 -11.99 1.72
N PHE A 306 7.66 -11.00 1.49
CA PHE A 306 6.71 -10.52 2.50
C PHE A 306 5.77 -11.63 2.98
N ASP A 307 5.23 -12.42 2.06
CA ASP A 307 4.34 -13.53 2.38
C ASP A 307 5.07 -14.58 3.24
N ASN A 308 6.32 -14.89 2.93
CA ASN A 308 7.16 -15.76 3.75
C ASN A 308 7.41 -15.18 5.14
N LEU A 309 7.68 -13.86 5.26
CA LEU A 309 7.86 -13.21 6.56
C LEU A 309 6.57 -13.22 7.40
N ILE A 310 5.39 -13.18 6.78
CA ILE A 310 4.11 -13.37 7.47
C ILE A 310 3.95 -14.81 7.95
N LEU A 311 4.27 -15.80 7.12
CA LEU A 311 4.24 -17.22 7.52
C LEU A 311 5.22 -17.51 8.67
N GLU A 312 6.38 -16.86 8.66
CA GLU A 312 7.37 -16.88 9.74
C GLU A 312 6.97 -16.02 10.96
N LYS A 313 5.78 -15.38 10.93
CA LYS A 313 5.25 -14.54 12.01
C LYS A 313 6.14 -13.34 12.35
N LYS A 314 6.99 -12.90 11.42
CA LYS A 314 7.84 -11.70 11.55
C LYS A 314 7.11 -10.42 11.15
N LEU A 315 6.08 -10.54 10.33
CA LEU A 315 5.25 -9.43 9.88
C LEU A 315 3.76 -9.73 10.09
N ILE A 316 3.00 -8.70 10.43
CA ILE A 316 1.53 -8.69 10.40
C ILE A 316 1.11 -7.68 9.34
N ARG A 317 0.24 -8.07 8.42
CA ARG A 317 -0.36 -7.14 7.47
C ARG A 317 -1.33 -6.20 8.21
N ILE A 318 -1.18 -4.89 8.02
CA ILE A 318 -2.01 -3.88 8.69
C ILE A 318 -2.83 -3.05 7.71
#